data_AF-A0A024QAP1-F1
#
_entry.id   AF-A0A024QAP1-F1
#
_cell.length_a   1.000
_cell.length_b   1.000
_cell.length_c   1.000
_cell.angle_alpha   90.00
_cell.angle_beta   90.00
_cell.angle_gamma   90.00
#
_symmetry.space_group_name_H-M   'P 1'
#
loop_
_entity.id
_entity.type
_entity.pdbx_description
1 polymer ?
#
loop_
_entity_poly.entity_id
_entity_poly.type
_entity_poly.pdbx_seq_one_letter_code
_entity_poly.pdbx_strand_id
1 'polypeptide(L)'
;MATTYKIYRDGSEVASGITEKSYTDTELTPNTTYEYQVSAVNETGESELSSPVSVTTDYSAPESISVSPATNNLTVGGARNLSASVSPSTAKQTVTWSSSNESVVTVDASGQVSAVSAGSATITATAEDDNGITGTASVNVTQPVTGVSVDPATAEIEVGATQQLTETVSPSDASNKGVTWSSSDEAIATVDGSGLVTAVAEGSATITVTTDDGGHTADSAITVIAASGS
;
A
#
# COMPACT_ATOMS: atom_id res chain seq x y z
N MET A 1 -23.85 -56.53 -31.32
CA MET A 1 -23.87 -55.06 -31.25
C MET A 1 -23.86 -54.66 -29.79
N ALA A 2 -23.29 -53.51 -29.44
CA ALA A 2 -23.41 -53.00 -28.07
C ALA A 2 -24.88 -52.74 -27.76
N THR A 3 -25.33 -53.18 -26.59
CA THR A 3 -26.69 -52.93 -26.08
C THR A 3 -26.73 -51.70 -25.20
N THR A 4 -25.67 -51.48 -24.43
CA THR A 4 -25.46 -50.31 -23.58
C THR A 4 -23.98 -49.93 -23.51
N TYR A 5 -23.68 -48.80 -22.89
CA TYR A 5 -22.34 -48.32 -22.62
C TYR A 5 -22.14 -48.08 -21.13
N LYS A 6 -20.87 -48.11 -20.71
CA LYS A 6 -20.42 -47.62 -19.40
C LYS A 6 -19.44 -46.49 -19.57
N ILE A 7 -19.47 -45.54 -18.63
CA ILE A 7 -18.60 -44.39 -18.59
C ILE A 7 -17.71 -44.49 -17.36
N TYR A 8 -16.43 -44.28 -17.58
CA TYR A 8 -15.41 -44.26 -16.54
C TYR A 8 -14.83 -42.85 -16.46
N ARG A 9 -14.67 -42.34 -15.24
CA ARG A 9 -13.98 -41.09 -14.91
C ARG A 9 -12.81 -41.41 -13.99
N ASP A 10 -11.60 -41.03 -14.38
CA ASP A 10 -10.35 -41.32 -13.66
C ASP A 10 -10.23 -42.81 -13.28
N GLY A 11 -10.65 -43.69 -14.20
CA GLY A 11 -10.64 -45.14 -14.02
C GLY A 11 -11.78 -45.73 -13.17
N SER A 12 -12.67 -44.92 -12.60
CA SER A 12 -13.83 -45.38 -11.83
C SER A 12 -15.12 -45.34 -12.65
N GLU A 13 -15.95 -46.39 -12.59
CA GLU A 13 -17.27 -46.39 -13.26
C GLU A 13 -18.16 -45.30 -12.63
N VAL A 14 -18.60 -44.31 -13.43
CA VAL A 14 -19.49 -43.22 -13.00
C VAL A 14 -20.90 -43.36 -13.57
N ALA A 15 -21.07 -44.12 -14.65
CA ALA A 15 -22.39 -44.43 -15.21
C ALA A 15 -22.36 -45.76 -15.97
N SER A 16 -23.48 -46.46 -15.95
CA SER A 16 -23.68 -47.70 -16.71
C SER A 16 -25.10 -47.84 -17.22
N GLY A 17 -25.29 -48.71 -18.22
CA GLY A 17 -26.60 -48.92 -18.83
C GLY A 17 -27.03 -47.83 -19.82
N ILE A 18 -26.09 -46.97 -20.25
CA ILE A 18 -26.40 -45.87 -21.18
C ILE A 18 -26.71 -46.44 -22.56
N THR A 19 -27.86 -46.08 -23.13
CA THR A 19 -28.27 -46.48 -24.49
C THR A 19 -28.05 -45.39 -25.53
N GLU A 20 -28.00 -44.13 -25.08
CA GLU A 20 -27.67 -42.97 -25.92
C GLU A 20 -26.18 -42.88 -26.21
N LYS A 21 -25.82 -42.16 -27.27
CA LYS A 21 -24.41 -41.89 -27.62
C LYS A 21 -23.88 -40.60 -26.95
N SER A 22 -24.50 -40.20 -25.86
CA SER A 22 -24.19 -39.00 -25.09
C SER A 22 -24.37 -39.28 -23.60
N TYR A 23 -23.53 -38.65 -22.79
CA TYR A 23 -23.60 -38.66 -21.34
C TYR A 23 -23.21 -37.27 -20.83
N THR A 24 -23.94 -36.79 -19.82
CA THR A 24 -23.65 -35.52 -19.15
C THR A 24 -23.29 -35.82 -17.70
N ASP A 25 -22.08 -35.45 -17.31
CA ASP A 25 -21.58 -35.53 -15.93
C ASP A 25 -21.73 -34.15 -15.28
N THR A 26 -22.45 -34.05 -14.15
CA THR A 26 -22.82 -32.77 -13.53
C THR A 26 -22.20 -32.53 -12.16
N GLU A 27 -21.55 -33.53 -11.56
CA GLU A 27 -20.98 -33.44 -10.20
C GLU A 27 -19.46 -33.24 -10.24
N LEU A 28 -19.01 -32.31 -11.09
CA LEU A 28 -17.60 -32.02 -11.31
C LEU A 28 -17.15 -30.80 -10.52
N THR A 29 -15.89 -30.82 -10.08
CA THR A 29 -15.26 -29.66 -9.46
C THR A 29 -14.77 -28.70 -10.53
N PRO A 30 -14.98 -27.38 -10.40
CA PRO A 30 -14.44 -26.38 -11.32
C PRO A 30 -12.91 -26.41 -11.39
N ASN A 31 -12.34 -25.95 -12.50
CA ASN A 31 -10.90 -25.93 -12.78
C ASN A 31 -10.21 -27.28 -12.47
N THR A 32 -10.85 -28.39 -12.84
CA THR A 32 -10.36 -29.74 -12.58
C THR A 32 -10.34 -30.54 -13.88
N THR A 33 -9.21 -31.18 -14.16
CA THR A 33 -9.05 -32.08 -15.30
C THR A 33 -9.51 -33.48 -14.92
N TYR A 34 -10.39 -34.05 -15.73
CA TYR A 34 -10.91 -35.41 -15.61
C TYR A 34 -10.55 -36.22 -16.85
N GLU A 35 -10.26 -37.49 -16.66
CA GLU A 35 -10.03 -38.45 -17.74
C GLU A 35 -11.25 -39.36 -17.93
N TYR A 36 -11.80 -39.38 -19.15
CA TYR A 36 -12.97 -40.19 -19.48
C TYR A 36 -12.65 -41.33 -20.43
N GLN A 37 -13.24 -42.50 -20.16
CA GLN A 37 -13.20 -43.67 -21.03
C GLN A 37 -14.59 -44.29 -21.14
N VAL A 38 -14.84 -45.00 -22.24
CA VAL A 38 -16.11 -45.68 -22.51
C VAL A 38 -15.85 -47.14 -22.86
N SER A 39 -16.69 -48.04 -22.34
CA SER A 39 -16.78 -49.42 -22.81
C SER A 39 -18.17 -49.72 -23.35
N ALA A 40 -18.25 -50.70 -24.26
CA ALA A 40 -19.49 -51.22 -24.82
C ALA A 40 -19.88 -52.52 -24.12
N VAL A 41 -21.15 -52.67 -23.74
CA VAL A 41 -21.68 -53.85 -23.05
C VAL A 41 -22.74 -54.54 -23.91
N ASN A 42 -22.69 -55.86 -23.99
CA ASN A 42 -23.70 -56.71 -24.63
C ASN A 42 -24.00 -57.95 -23.76
N GLU A 43 -24.83 -58.87 -24.25
CA GLU A 43 -25.19 -60.11 -23.53
C GLU A 43 -23.98 -61.02 -23.22
N THR A 44 -22.87 -60.86 -23.95
CA THR A 44 -21.66 -61.67 -23.81
C THR A 44 -20.60 -61.04 -22.90
N GLY A 45 -20.76 -59.78 -22.50
CA GLY A 45 -19.84 -59.09 -21.61
C GLY A 45 -19.56 -57.64 -22.00
N GLU A 46 -18.48 -57.11 -21.43
CA GLU A 46 -17.99 -55.74 -21.61
C GLU A 46 -16.74 -55.72 -22.49
N SER A 47 -16.62 -54.72 -23.36
CA SER A 47 -15.44 -54.51 -24.20
C SER A 47 -14.24 -53.98 -23.41
N GLU A 48 -13.07 -53.92 -24.05
CA GLU A 48 -11.99 -53.07 -23.56
C GLU A 48 -12.43 -51.60 -23.51
N LEU A 49 -11.80 -50.82 -22.61
CA LEU A 49 -12.01 -49.39 -22.50
C LEU A 49 -11.48 -48.68 -23.75
N SER A 50 -12.16 -47.59 -24.16
CA SER A 50 -11.63 -46.69 -25.17
C SER A 50 -10.31 -46.06 -24.76
N SER A 51 -9.61 -45.45 -25.72
CA SER A 51 -8.56 -44.48 -25.38
C SER A 51 -9.14 -43.37 -24.49
N PRO A 52 -8.38 -42.89 -23.49
CA PRO A 52 -8.84 -41.83 -22.62
C PRO A 52 -8.99 -40.49 -23.35
N VAL A 53 -9.96 -39.70 -22.90
CA VAL A 53 -10.17 -38.31 -23.32
C VAL A 53 -10.12 -37.43 -22.07
N SER A 54 -9.21 -36.46 -22.05
CA SER A 54 -9.13 -35.48 -20.96
C SER A 54 -10.00 -34.26 -21.22
N VAL A 55 -10.77 -33.85 -20.22
CA VAL A 55 -11.60 -32.63 -20.25
C VAL A 55 -11.33 -31.85 -18.97
N THR A 56 -11.14 -30.54 -19.08
CA THR A 56 -11.00 -29.66 -17.90
C THR A 56 -12.24 -28.80 -17.78
N THR A 57 -12.81 -28.76 -16.57
CA THR A 57 -13.95 -27.90 -16.26
C THR A 57 -13.53 -26.43 -16.22
N ASP A 58 -14.47 -25.53 -16.51
CA ASP A 58 -14.26 -24.09 -16.39
C ASP A 58 -13.95 -23.68 -14.95
N TYR A 59 -13.34 -22.50 -14.77
CA TYR A 59 -13.15 -21.88 -13.46
C TYR A 59 -14.49 -21.61 -12.77
N SER A 60 -14.52 -21.67 -11.44
CA SER A 60 -15.66 -21.14 -10.69
C SER A 60 -15.67 -19.62 -10.75
N ALA A 61 -16.85 -19.00 -10.59
CA ALA A 61 -16.92 -17.56 -10.42
C ALA A 61 -16.14 -17.10 -9.18
N PRO A 62 -15.45 -15.94 -9.23
CA PRO A 62 -14.84 -15.35 -8.05
C PRO A 62 -15.94 -14.85 -7.09
N GLU A 63 -15.71 -14.98 -5.79
CA GLU A 63 -16.63 -14.56 -4.74
C GLU A 63 -16.08 -13.39 -3.92
N SER A 64 -14.76 -13.35 -3.74
CA SER A 64 -14.09 -12.26 -3.01
C SER A 64 -12.61 -12.15 -3.35
N ILE A 65 -12.04 -10.98 -3.09
CA ILE A 65 -10.60 -10.75 -3.11
C ILE A 65 -10.18 -10.20 -1.75
N SER A 66 -9.10 -10.76 -1.21
CA SER A 66 -8.39 -10.18 -0.08
C SER A 66 -7.06 -9.60 -0.55
N VAL A 67 -6.77 -8.36 -0.16
CA VAL A 67 -5.48 -7.71 -0.41
C VAL A 67 -4.70 -7.62 0.90
N SER A 68 -3.44 -8.01 0.87
CA SER A 68 -2.55 -7.98 2.03
C SER A 68 -1.18 -7.38 1.67
N PRO A 69 -0.57 -6.59 2.55
CA PRO A 69 -1.17 -5.97 3.74
C PRO A 69 -2.27 -4.94 3.41
N ALA A 70 -3.33 -4.91 4.22
CA ALA A 70 -4.50 -4.03 4.00
C ALA A 70 -4.23 -2.55 4.35
N THR A 71 -3.27 -2.26 5.22
CA THR A 71 -2.86 -0.90 5.59
C THR A 71 -1.35 -0.74 5.48
N ASN A 72 -0.94 0.37 4.88
CA ASN A 72 0.45 0.60 4.50
C ASN A 72 0.85 2.03 4.79
N ASN A 73 1.95 2.19 5.53
CA ASN A 73 2.59 3.48 5.75
C ASN A 73 3.94 3.47 5.04
N LEU A 74 4.14 4.40 4.12
CA LEU A 74 5.37 4.56 3.36
C LEU A 74 5.88 6.00 3.52
N THR A 75 7.17 6.19 3.30
CA THR A 75 7.73 7.52 3.04
C THR A 75 7.80 7.76 1.53
N VAL A 76 7.82 9.01 1.09
CA VAL A 76 8.05 9.35 -0.33
C VAL A 76 9.30 8.63 -0.87
N GLY A 77 9.18 8.07 -2.08
CA GLY A 77 10.21 7.23 -2.71
C GLY A 77 10.26 5.78 -2.20
N GLY A 78 9.51 5.44 -1.16
CA GLY A 78 9.38 4.07 -0.65
C GLY A 78 8.51 3.19 -1.56
N ALA A 79 8.68 1.87 -1.45
CA ALA A 79 7.90 0.90 -2.20
C ALA A 79 7.49 -0.30 -1.34
N ARG A 80 6.44 -1.00 -1.76
CA ARG A 80 5.93 -2.21 -1.10
C ARG A 80 5.16 -3.09 -2.07
N ASN A 81 5.31 -4.40 -1.96
CA ASN A 81 4.46 -5.33 -2.71
C ASN A 81 3.19 -5.64 -1.92
N LEU A 82 2.05 -5.62 -2.62
CA LEU A 82 0.78 -6.15 -2.17
C LEU A 82 0.54 -7.51 -2.83
N SER A 83 -0.17 -8.39 -2.11
CA SER A 83 -0.66 -9.66 -2.64
C SER A 83 -2.19 -9.64 -2.66
N ALA A 84 -2.78 -10.12 -3.74
CA ALA A 84 -4.22 -10.37 -3.84
C ALA A 84 -4.49 -11.88 -3.85
N SER A 85 -5.48 -12.31 -3.08
CA SER A 85 -5.97 -13.70 -3.05
C SER A 85 -7.44 -13.73 -3.38
N VAL A 86 -7.79 -14.32 -4.54
CA VAL A 86 -9.16 -14.56 -4.99
C VAL A 86 -9.69 -15.84 -4.32
N SER A 87 -10.94 -15.80 -3.84
CA SER A 87 -11.66 -16.96 -3.33
C SER A 87 -12.90 -17.23 -4.18
N PRO A 88 -13.27 -18.50 -4.41
CA PRO A 88 -12.55 -19.71 -4.00
C PRO A 88 -11.28 -19.96 -4.81
N SER A 89 -10.40 -20.88 -4.37
CA SER A 89 -9.15 -21.20 -5.08
C SER A 89 -9.34 -21.91 -6.43
N THR A 90 -10.58 -22.32 -6.74
CA THR A 90 -11.00 -22.84 -8.04
C THR A 90 -11.40 -21.73 -9.02
N ALA A 91 -11.44 -20.47 -8.57
CA ALA A 91 -11.63 -19.32 -9.43
C ALA A 91 -10.32 -18.95 -10.13
N LYS A 92 -10.39 -18.03 -11.09
CA LYS A 92 -9.20 -17.49 -11.73
C LYS A 92 -8.49 -16.54 -10.74
N GLN A 93 -7.21 -16.77 -10.48
CA GLN A 93 -6.45 -16.00 -9.48
C GLN A 93 -5.83 -14.69 -10.02
N THR A 94 -6.20 -14.28 -11.24
CA THR A 94 -5.64 -13.10 -11.91
C THR A 94 -6.45 -11.85 -11.55
N VAL A 95 -5.75 -10.76 -11.23
CA VAL A 95 -6.35 -9.48 -10.90
C VAL A 95 -5.70 -8.34 -11.67
N THR A 96 -6.46 -7.27 -11.90
CA THR A 96 -5.93 -5.98 -12.33
C THR A 96 -5.83 -5.03 -11.16
N TRP A 97 -4.75 -4.26 -11.10
CA TRP A 97 -4.52 -3.27 -10.05
C TRP A 97 -4.82 -1.85 -10.52
N SER A 98 -5.28 -1.01 -9.61
CA SER A 98 -5.46 0.43 -9.83
C SER A 98 -5.20 1.22 -8.55
N SER A 99 -4.82 2.49 -8.71
CA SER A 99 -4.70 3.45 -7.61
C SER A 99 -5.77 4.50 -7.71
N SER A 100 -6.36 4.90 -6.58
CA SER A 100 -7.29 6.02 -6.52
C SER A 100 -6.61 7.37 -6.73
N ASN A 101 -5.27 7.45 -6.60
CA ASN A 101 -4.50 8.67 -6.77
C ASN A 101 -3.04 8.39 -7.15
N GLU A 102 -2.77 8.33 -8.47
CA GLU A 102 -1.44 8.04 -9.01
C GLU A 102 -0.39 9.13 -8.76
N SER A 103 -0.78 10.37 -8.46
CA SER A 103 0.19 11.42 -8.09
C SER A 103 0.77 11.23 -6.69
N VAL A 104 0.12 10.40 -5.86
CA VAL A 104 0.56 10.06 -4.49
C VAL A 104 1.14 8.65 -4.46
N VAL A 105 0.46 7.69 -5.07
CA VAL A 105 0.83 6.27 -5.03
C VAL A 105 0.52 5.62 -6.37
N THR A 106 1.51 4.96 -6.98
CA THR A 106 1.30 4.10 -8.16
C THR A 106 1.30 2.63 -7.77
N VAL A 107 0.70 1.78 -8.60
CA VAL A 107 0.76 0.32 -8.47
C VAL A 107 0.98 -0.30 -9.85
N ASP A 108 1.87 -1.28 -9.96
CA ASP A 108 2.10 -1.99 -11.22
C ASP A 108 1.25 -3.28 -11.34
N ALA A 109 1.34 -3.96 -12.49
CA ALA A 109 0.58 -5.19 -12.75
C ALA A 109 0.95 -6.35 -11.80
N SER A 110 2.11 -6.32 -11.14
CA SER A 110 2.54 -7.31 -10.16
C SER A 110 2.06 -6.99 -8.73
N GLY A 111 1.39 -5.85 -8.52
CA GLY A 111 1.00 -5.37 -7.21
C GLY A 111 2.11 -4.62 -6.47
N GLN A 112 3.19 -4.20 -7.16
CA GLN A 112 4.21 -3.35 -6.57
C GLN A 112 3.71 -1.92 -6.48
N VAL A 113 3.57 -1.45 -5.24
CA VAL A 113 3.16 -0.10 -4.89
C VAL A 113 4.39 0.80 -4.71
N SER A 114 4.37 1.98 -5.31
CA SER A 114 5.44 2.99 -5.17
C SER A 114 4.87 4.33 -4.68
N ALA A 115 5.51 4.91 -3.67
CA ALA A 115 5.13 6.19 -3.07
C ALA A 115 5.77 7.36 -3.84
N VAL A 116 4.94 8.24 -4.39
CA VAL A 116 5.35 9.35 -5.25
C VAL A 116 5.42 10.68 -4.49
N SER A 117 4.41 10.98 -3.68
CA SER A 117 4.33 12.22 -2.90
C SER A 117 3.53 12.02 -1.62
N ALA A 118 3.63 12.94 -0.66
CA ALA A 118 2.90 12.86 0.59
C ALA A 118 1.38 12.94 0.36
N GLY A 119 0.62 12.12 1.08
CA GLY A 119 -0.83 12.02 0.95
C GLY A 119 -1.34 10.60 1.17
N SER A 120 -2.57 10.32 0.73
CA SER A 120 -3.17 9.00 0.86
C SER A 120 -3.79 8.53 -0.45
N ALA A 121 -3.75 7.23 -0.69
CA ALA A 121 -4.44 6.57 -1.81
C ALA A 121 -4.96 5.19 -1.40
N THR A 122 -6.01 4.73 -2.08
CA THR A 122 -6.49 3.36 -1.99
C THR A 122 -6.03 2.60 -3.23
N ILE A 123 -5.41 1.45 -3.02
CA ILE A 123 -5.07 0.49 -4.07
C ILE A 123 -6.17 -0.56 -4.16
N THR A 124 -6.64 -0.84 -5.36
CA THR A 124 -7.73 -1.80 -5.64
C THR A 124 -7.23 -2.90 -6.55
N ALA A 125 -7.42 -4.15 -6.13
CA ALA A 125 -7.34 -5.34 -6.99
C ALA A 125 -8.76 -5.72 -7.43
N THR A 126 -8.95 -5.94 -8.72
CA THR A 126 -10.22 -6.35 -9.34
C THR A 126 -10.04 -7.69 -10.04
N ALA A 127 -10.97 -8.63 -9.86
CA ALA A 127 -10.93 -9.92 -10.57
C ALA A 127 -11.05 -9.69 -12.08
N GLU A 128 -10.22 -10.34 -12.89
CA GLU A 128 -10.25 -10.15 -14.35
C GLU A 128 -11.51 -10.71 -15.02
N ASP A 129 -12.12 -11.73 -14.44
CA ASP A 129 -13.30 -12.43 -14.94
C ASP A 129 -14.62 -11.88 -14.37
N ASP A 130 -14.56 -11.06 -13.33
CA ASP A 130 -15.71 -10.30 -12.80
C ASP A 130 -15.28 -8.95 -12.19
N ASN A 131 -15.52 -7.87 -12.94
CA ASN A 131 -15.17 -6.51 -12.52
C ASN A 131 -15.94 -6.02 -11.26
N GLY A 132 -16.96 -6.74 -10.81
CA GLY A 132 -17.70 -6.45 -9.58
C GLY A 132 -16.99 -6.93 -8.31
N ILE A 133 -16.06 -7.89 -8.43
CA ILE A 133 -15.33 -8.45 -7.30
C ILE A 133 -14.01 -7.72 -7.12
N THR A 134 -13.87 -7.07 -5.96
CA THR A 134 -12.69 -6.25 -5.64
C THR A 134 -12.19 -6.51 -4.22
N GLY A 135 -10.91 -6.24 -4.01
CA GLY A 135 -10.27 -6.13 -2.71
C GLY A 135 -9.39 -4.89 -2.67
N THR A 136 -9.24 -4.28 -1.50
CA THR A 136 -8.57 -2.98 -1.37
C THR A 136 -7.51 -2.96 -0.28
N ALA A 137 -6.54 -2.06 -0.43
CA ALA A 137 -5.59 -1.69 0.60
C ALA A 137 -5.41 -0.16 0.66
N SER A 138 -5.32 0.38 1.87
CA SER A 138 -5.05 1.79 2.08
C SER A 138 -3.55 2.04 2.19
N VAL A 139 -3.08 3.10 1.55
CA VAL A 139 -1.68 3.54 1.57
C VAL A 139 -1.62 5.00 2.01
N ASN A 140 -0.87 5.26 3.07
CA ASN A 140 -0.56 6.61 3.55
C ASN A 140 0.94 6.88 3.35
N VAL A 141 1.26 7.97 2.68
CA VAL A 141 2.63 8.39 2.36
C VAL A 141 2.98 9.65 3.14
N THR A 142 4.10 9.62 3.85
CA THR A 142 4.66 10.79 4.55
C THR A 142 5.95 11.28 3.88
N GLN A 143 6.16 12.59 3.89
CA GLN A 143 7.43 13.22 3.51
C GLN A 143 8.13 13.64 4.81
N PRO A 144 9.20 12.95 5.23
CA PRO A 144 9.92 13.32 6.45
C PRO A 144 10.65 14.65 6.27
N VAL A 145 10.81 15.37 7.38
CA VAL A 145 11.72 16.51 7.47
C VAL A 145 13.17 16.04 7.35
N THR A 146 13.97 16.78 6.57
CA THR A 146 15.40 16.54 6.37
C THR A 146 16.28 17.65 6.94
N GLY A 147 15.70 18.78 7.36
CA GLY A 147 16.45 19.85 8.00
C GLY A 147 15.60 21.10 8.30
N VAL A 148 16.22 22.04 9.02
CA VAL A 148 15.68 23.37 9.30
C VAL A 148 16.80 24.40 9.20
N SER A 149 16.47 25.62 8.82
CA SER A 149 17.36 26.79 8.90
C SER A 149 16.65 27.92 9.64
N VAL A 150 17.42 28.87 10.16
CA VAL A 150 16.90 30.08 10.82
C VAL A 150 17.56 31.34 10.24
N ASP A 151 16.76 32.39 10.03
CA ASP A 151 17.22 33.71 9.59
C ASP A 151 16.65 34.82 10.50
N PRO A 152 17.45 35.82 10.91
CA PRO A 152 18.90 35.89 10.74
C PRO A 152 19.64 34.86 11.61
N ALA A 153 20.78 34.36 11.11
CA ALA A 153 21.66 33.44 11.86
C ALA A 153 22.39 34.13 13.03
N THR A 154 22.47 35.46 13.01
CA THR A 154 23.00 36.28 14.09
C THR A 154 22.25 37.58 14.17
N ALA A 155 21.99 38.09 15.38
CA ALA A 155 21.42 39.42 15.56
C ALA A 155 22.06 40.15 16.75
N GLU A 156 22.20 41.45 16.61
CA GLU A 156 22.55 42.36 17.70
C GLU A 156 21.31 43.18 18.06
N ILE A 157 20.89 43.15 19.33
CA ILE A 157 19.61 43.68 19.80
C ILE A 157 19.86 44.53 21.05
N GLU A 158 19.25 45.72 21.12
CA GLU A 158 19.29 46.52 22.35
C GLU A 158 18.40 45.92 23.44
N VAL A 159 18.79 46.06 24.72
CA VAL A 159 17.95 45.65 25.86
C VAL A 159 16.53 46.24 25.73
N GLY A 160 15.52 45.37 25.84
CA GLY A 160 14.11 45.71 25.70
C GLY A 160 13.56 45.73 24.27
N ALA A 161 14.42 45.65 23.25
CA ALA A 161 14.00 45.49 21.87
C ALA A 161 13.73 44.02 21.52
N THR A 162 13.13 43.81 20.35
CA THR A 162 12.78 42.48 19.85
C THR A 162 13.37 42.21 18.46
N GLN A 163 13.59 40.93 18.15
CA GLN A 163 14.00 40.47 16.83
C GLN A 163 13.14 39.27 16.43
N GLN A 164 12.55 39.32 15.25
CA GLN A 164 11.86 38.16 14.68
C GLN A 164 12.89 37.23 14.03
N LEU A 165 12.89 35.96 14.42
CA LEU A 165 13.57 34.90 13.70
C LEU A 165 12.56 34.17 12.79
N THR A 166 12.99 33.76 11.61
CA THR A 166 12.18 32.99 10.66
C THR A 166 12.84 31.64 10.43
N GLU A 167 12.15 30.56 10.77
CA GLU A 167 12.56 29.22 10.43
C GLU A 167 12.17 28.84 8.98
N THR A 168 12.91 27.93 8.37
CA THR A 168 12.53 27.28 7.10
C THR A 168 12.79 25.80 7.20
N VAL A 169 11.71 25.00 7.22
CA VAL A 169 11.75 23.54 7.26
C VAL A 169 11.90 22.96 5.85
N SER A 170 12.82 22.02 5.70
CA SER A 170 13.10 21.32 4.45
C SER A 170 12.75 19.82 4.54
N PRO A 171 12.19 19.21 3.48
CA PRO A 171 11.74 19.87 2.26
C PRO A 171 10.45 20.67 2.48
N SER A 172 10.13 21.58 1.54
CA SER A 172 8.98 22.48 1.63
C SER A 172 7.63 21.76 1.57
N ASP A 173 7.59 20.46 1.28
CA ASP A 173 6.41 19.59 1.25
C ASP A 173 6.45 18.52 2.35
N ALA A 174 7.33 18.66 3.35
CA ALA A 174 7.34 17.80 4.53
C ALA A 174 5.95 17.73 5.20
N SER A 175 5.57 16.54 5.64
CA SER A 175 4.23 16.27 6.17
C SER A 175 3.98 16.90 7.54
N ASN A 176 5.02 17.02 8.36
CA ASN A 176 4.98 17.74 9.64
C ASN A 176 6.09 18.79 9.66
N LYS A 177 5.72 20.08 9.71
CA LYS A 177 6.66 21.21 9.76
C LYS A 177 6.61 21.95 11.10
N GLY A 178 6.00 21.34 12.12
CA GLY A 178 6.00 21.90 13.47
C GLY A 178 7.43 22.09 13.98
N VAL A 179 7.64 23.17 14.72
CA VAL A 179 8.92 23.48 15.35
C VAL A 179 8.70 23.95 16.78
N THR A 180 9.75 23.82 17.59
CA THR A 180 9.84 24.38 18.94
C THR A 180 11.08 25.26 19.05
N TRP A 181 10.99 26.31 19.87
CA TRP A 181 12.06 27.27 20.09
C TRP A 181 12.56 27.18 21.53
N SER A 182 13.85 27.42 21.74
CA SER A 182 14.46 27.51 23.07
C SER A 182 15.57 28.56 23.09
N SER A 183 15.85 29.10 24.29
CA SER A 183 17.00 29.95 24.55
C SER A 183 18.00 29.23 25.44
N SER A 184 19.29 29.38 25.14
CA SER A 184 20.37 28.92 26.02
C SER A 184 20.42 29.69 27.35
N ASP A 185 19.93 30.93 27.37
CA ASP A 185 19.89 31.79 28.55
C ASP A 185 18.74 32.80 28.48
N GLU A 186 17.60 32.45 29.10
CA GLU A 186 16.41 33.30 29.18
C GLU A 186 16.61 34.58 30.01
N ALA A 187 17.66 34.66 30.84
CA ALA A 187 17.99 35.89 31.56
C ALA A 187 18.63 36.95 30.64
N ILE A 188 19.18 36.53 29.49
CA ILE A 188 19.77 37.39 28.47
C ILE A 188 18.77 37.66 27.34
N ALA A 189 18.17 36.60 26.78
CA ALA A 189 17.18 36.71 25.72
C ALA A 189 16.14 35.58 25.81
N THR A 190 14.85 35.92 25.71
CA THR A 190 13.76 34.96 25.62
C THR A 190 13.29 34.82 24.17
N VAL A 191 12.64 33.71 23.84
CA VAL A 191 12.01 33.47 22.53
C VAL A 191 10.63 32.88 22.74
N ASP A 192 9.63 33.31 21.97
CA ASP A 192 8.29 32.72 22.01
C ASP A 192 8.10 31.61 20.96
N GLY A 193 6.93 30.97 20.96
CA GLY A 193 6.61 29.89 20.03
C GLY A 193 6.53 30.29 18.55
N SER A 194 6.57 31.59 18.25
CA SER A 194 6.60 32.14 16.88
C SER A 194 7.99 32.62 16.47
N GLY A 195 9.02 32.40 17.29
CA GLY A 195 10.39 32.82 17.00
C GLY A 195 10.66 34.30 17.29
N LEU A 196 9.77 34.99 18.02
CA LEU A 196 10.02 36.38 18.43
C LEU A 196 10.94 36.41 19.65
N VAL A 197 12.15 36.93 19.46
CA VAL A 197 13.16 37.09 20.50
C VAL A 197 12.97 38.43 21.21
N THR A 198 13.02 38.43 22.55
CA THR A 198 13.01 39.64 23.39
C THR A 198 14.32 39.73 24.17
N ALA A 199 15.02 40.86 24.02
CA ALA A 199 16.27 41.12 24.74
C ALA A 199 16.00 41.54 26.20
N VAL A 200 16.56 40.81 27.16
CA VAL A 200 16.32 40.99 28.59
C VAL A 200 17.46 41.72 29.29
N ALA A 201 18.70 41.30 29.04
CA ALA A 201 19.90 41.88 29.66
C ALA A 201 21.11 41.75 28.73
N GLU A 202 22.09 42.64 28.89
CA GLU A 202 23.35 42.60 28.13
C GLU A 202 24.04 41.23 28.26
N GLY A 203 24.54 40.70 27.13
CA GLY A 203 25.17 39.39 27.08
C GLY A 203 24.98 38.69 25.74
N SER A 204 25.24 37.39 25.71
CA SER A 204 25.05 36.55 24.52
C SER A 204 24.18 35.34 24.85
N ALA A 205 23.19 35.06 24.01
CA ALA A 205 22.36 33.86 24.08
C ALA A 205 22.30 33.19 22.71
N THR A 206 22.15 31.87 22.67
CA THR A 206 21.84 31.13 21.45
C THR A 206 20.37 30.75 21.47
N ILE A 207 19.66 31.10 20.41
CA ILE A 207 18.27 30.71 20.20
C ILE A 207 18.26 29.54 19.22
N THR A 208 17.67 28.42 19.63
CA THR A 208 17.62 27.19 18.84
C THR A 208 16.19 26.89 18.41
N VAL A 209 15.98 26.67 17.11
CA VAL A 209 14.76 26.06 16.57
C VAL A 209 14.98 24.56 16.39
N THR A 210 14.01 23.74 16.80
CA THR A 210 14.04 22.27 16.65
C THR A 210 12.78 21.80 15.95
N THR A 211 12.90 20.97 14.91
CA THR A 211 11.75 20.38 14.21
C THR A 211 11.11 19.28 15.03
N ASP A 212 9.78 19.25 15.09
CA ASP A 212 9.02 18.19 15.79
C ASP A 212 9.24 16.83 15.12
N ASP A 213 9.33 16.80 13.79
CA ASP A 213 9.68 15.63 13.00
C ASP A 213 11.19 15.58 12.76
N GLY A 214 11.81 14.45 13.10
CA GLY A 214 13.24 14.20 12.92
C GLY A 214 14.20 14.91 13.90
N GLY A 215 13.75 15.91 14.67
CA GLY A 215 14.57 16.59 15.68
C GLY A 215 15.74 17.39 15.10
N HIS A 216 15.60 17.92 13.90
CA HIS A 216 16.64 18.75 13.26
C HIS A 216 16.69 20.11 13.92
N THR A 217 17.89 20.69 14.06
CA THR A 217 18.09 21.97 14.74
C THR A 217 18.77 23.02 13.88
N ALA A 218 18.49 24.29 14.15
CA ALA A 218 19.25 25.42 13.65
C ALA A 218 19.34 26.51 14.73
N ASP A 219 20.45 27.24 14.75
CA ASP A 219 20.78 28.20 15.80
C ASP A 219 20.89 29.63 15.26
N SER A 220 20.43 30.59 16.06
CA SER A 220 20.69 32.02 15.90
C SER A 220 21.46 32.56 17.09
N ALA A 221 22.61 33.19 16.85
CA ALA A 221 23.41 33.81 17.92
C ALA A 221 22.94 35.24 18.17
N ILE A 222 22.46 35.50 19.39
CA ILE A 222 21.94 36.79 19.82
C ILE A 222 22.95 37.47 20.72
N THR A 223 23.34 38.68 20.35
CA THR A 223 24.14 39.59 21.20
C THR A 223 23.24 40.72 21.67
N VAL A 224 23.07 40.83 22.99
CA VAL A 224 22.29 41.90 23.60
C VAL A 224 23.24 43.00 24.07
N ILE A 225 23.01 44.22 23.59
CA ILE A 225 23.79 45.41 23.91
C ILE A 225 22.95 46.41 24.72
N ALA A 226 23.62 47.32 25.42
CA ALA A 226 22.96 48.39 26.16
C ALA A 226 22.04 49.20 25.25
N ALA A 227 20.88 49.61 25.77
CA ALA A 227 19.98 50.51 25.06
C ALA A 227 20.69 51.85 24.79
N SER A 228 20.52 52.38 23.58
CA SER A 228 21.09 53.67 23.19
C SER A 228 20.44 54.83 23.95
N GLY A 229 20.95 55.14 25.15
CA GLY A 229 20.73 56.39 25.90
C GLY A 229 19.28 56.82 26.18
N SER A 230 18.81 56.60 27.41
CA SER A 230 17.69 57.35 28.02
C SER A 230 18.20 58.61 28.70
#